data_AF-A0A382E4S8-F1
#
_entry.id   AF-A0A382E4S8-F1
#
_cell.length_a   1.000
_cell.length_b   1.000
_cell.length_c   1.000
_cell.angle_alpha   90.00
_cell.angle_beta   90.00
_cell.angle_gamma   90.00
#
_symmetry.space_group_name_H-M   'P 1'
#
loop_
_entity.id
_entity.type
_entity.pdbx_description
1 polymer ?
#
loop_
_entity_poly.entity_id
_entity_poly.type
_entity_poly.pdbx_seq_one_letter_code
_entity_poly.pdbx_strand_id
1 'polypeptide(L)' 'MNMRSKEQYIGRTRSLQRAWIKGAGLTDEELQRPLIAVANTYQDFSPENVYLRQIGDVAKAGVRMAGGTP' A
#
# COMPACT_ATOMS: atom_id res chain seq x y z
N MET A 1 -7.45 -16.36 7.81
CA MET A 1 -6.31 -16.03 6.93
C MET A 1 -5.28 -15.25 7.73
N ASN A 2 -4.05 -15.74 7.87
CA ASN A 2 -2.97 -15.00 8.55
C ASN A 2 -2.40 -13.93 7.62
N MET A 3 -2.60 -12.66 7.95
CA MET A 3 -2.11 -11.53 7.16
C MET A 3 -0.72 -11.12 7.66
N ARG A 4 0.27 -11.09 6.76
CA ARG A 4 1.63 -10.60 7.05
C ARG A 4 1.64 -9.17 7.59
N SER A 5 0.71 -8.32 7.16
CA SER A 5 0.58 -6.95 7.68
C SER A 5 0.25 -6.89 9.18
N LYS A 6 -0.43 -7.90 9.73
CA LYS A 6 -0.74 -7.94 11.17
C LYS A 6 0.52 -8.04 12.03
N GLU A 7 1.53 -8.78 11.58
CA GLU A 7 2.81 -8.91 12.29
C GLU A 7 3.58 -7.58 12.37
N GLN A 8 3.37 -6.71 11.39
CA GLN A 8 4.04 -5.41 11.30
C GLN A 8 3.33 -4.31 12.07
N TYR A 9 2.00 -4.35 12.14
CA TYR A 9 1.21 -3.25 12.70
C TYR A 9 0.42 -3.59 13.97
N ILE A 10 0.32 -4.84 14.40
CA ILE A 10 -0.39 -5.23 15.64
C ILE A 10 0.59 -5.38 16.81
N GLY A 11 0.14 -5.01 18.01
CA GLY A 11 0.88 -5.17 19.25
C GLY A 11 1.49 -3.87 19.77
N ARG A 12 1.79 -3.83 21.06
CA ARG A 12 2.30 -2.63 21.74
C ARG A 12 3.66 -2.20 21.20
N THR A 13 4.53 -3.14 20.87
CA THR A 13 5.86 -2.90 20.30
C THR A 13 5.85 -2.35 18.87
N ARG A 14 4.71 -2.41 18.18
CA ARG A 14 4.52 -1.87 16.82
C ARG A 14 3.97 -0.43 16.79
N SER A 15 4.00 0.26 17.93
CA SER A 15 3.45 1.62 18.05
C SER A 15 4.15 2.62 17.12
N LEU A 16 5.47 2.54 16.99
CA LEU A 16 6.25 3.43 16.12
C LEU A 16 5.88 3.23 14.64
N GLN A 17 5.79 1.99 14.18
CA GLN A 17 5.41 1.66 12.80
C GLN A 17 3.99 2.14 12.49
N ARG A 18 3.05 1.97 13.42
CA ARG A 18 1.68 2.52 13.28
C ARG A 18 1.68 4.04 13.25
N ALA A 19 2.45 4.71 14.10
CA ALA A 19 2.53 6.17 14.10
C ALA A 19 3.09 6.71 12.78
N TRP A 20 4.17 6.09 12.28
CA TRP A 20 4.79 6.47 11.01
C TRP A 20 3.84 6.32 9.82
N ILE A 21 3.19 5.15 9.69
CA ILE A 21 2.30 4.90 8.54
C ILE A 21 1.03 5.74 8.59
N LYS A 22 0.52 6.06 9.78
CA LYS A 22 -0.59 7.02 9.95
C LYS A 22 -0.17 8.44 9.56
N GLY A 23 1.06 8.85 9.90
CA GLY A 23 1.63 10.10 9.43
C GLY A 23 1.77 10.18 7.90
N ALA A 24 1.92 9.03 7.23
CA ALA A 24 1.90 8.91 5.78
C ALA A 24 0.48 8.90 5.16
N GLY A 25 -0.57 8.96 5.98
CA GLY A 25 -1.95 9.11 5.54
C GLY A 25 -2.84 7.86 5.66
N LEU A 26 -2.32 6.72 6.14
CA LEU A 26 -3.16 5.53 6.34
C LEU A 26 -4.02 5.64 7.60
N THR A 27 -5.28 5.21 7.49
CA THR A 27 -6.23 5.18 8.61
C THR A 27 -6.20 3.86 9.39
N ASP A 28 -6.79 3.84 10.59
CA ASP A 28 -6.95 2.60 11.35
C ASP A 28 -7.76 1.55 10.60
N GLU A 29 -8.78 1.99 9.85
CA GLU A 29 -9.61 1.10 9.04
C GLU A 29 -8.79 0.44 7.91
N GLU A 30 -7.99 1.22 7.20
CA GLU A 30 -7.12 0.72 6.12
C GLU A 30 -6.03 -0.23 6.63
N LEU A 31 -5.56 -0.06 7.87
CA LEU A 31 -4.60 -0.98 8.48
C LEU A 31 -5.24 -2.33 8.90
N GLN A 32 -6.57 -2.42 8.99
CA GLN A 32 -7.28 -3.69 9.19
C GLN A 32 -7.48 -4.48 7.88
N ARG A 33 -7.31 -3.84 6.72
CA ARG A 33 -7.44 -4.45 5.40
C ARG A 33 -6.13 -5.13 4.96
N PRO A 34 -6.15 -6.05 3.97
CA PRO A 34 -4.93 -6.55 3.34
C PRO A 34 -4.11 -5.39 2.74
N LEU A 35 -2.85 -5.28 3.14
CA LEU A 35 -1.91 -4.34 2.55
C LEU A 35 -1.30 -4.96 1.28
N ILE A 36 -1.43 -4.29 0.14
CA ILE A 36 -1.03 -4.80 -1.17
C ILE A 36 -0.01 -3.87 -1.80
N ALA A 37 1.27 -4.25 -1.78
CA ALA A 37 2.30 -3.47 -2.44
C ALA A 37 2.14 -3.52 -3.97
N VAL A 38 1.96 -2.36 -4.61
CA VAL A 38 1.98 -2.21 -6.08
C VAL A 38 3.39 -1.82 -6.52
N ALA A 39 4.20 -2.80 -6.93
CA ALA A 39 5.53 -2.58 -7.47
C ALA A 39 5.46 -2.41 -8.99
N ASN A 40 6.08 -1.34 -9.53
CA ASN A 40 6.19 -1.12 -10.98
C ASN A 40 7.58 -0.59 -11.33
N THR A 41 7.89 -0.59 -12.63
CA THR A 41 9.17 -0.12 -13.20
C THR A 41 9.02 1.22 -13.92
N TYR A 42 8.12 2.08 -13.44
CA TYR A 42 7.97 3.42 -14.02
C TYR A 42 9.31 4.16 -13.99
N GLN A 43 9.64 4.76 -15.14
CA GLN A 43 10.73 5.69 -15.32
C GLN A 43 10.35 6.67 -16.45
N ASP A 44 10.98 7.83 -16.47
CA ASP A 44 10.77 8.88 -17.47
C ASP A 44 11.86 8.94 -18.55
N PHE A 45 12.89 8.09 -18.46
CA PHE A 45 13.96 7.99 -19.47
C PHE A 45 13.52 7.19 -20.71
N SER A 46 12.89 6.03 -20.52
CA SER A 46 12.49 5.14 -21.63
C SER A 46 11.00 5.28 -21.96
N PRO A 47 10.63 5.57 -23.22
CA PRO A 47 9.25 5.86 -23.62
C PRO A 47 8.29 4.68 -23.39
N GLU A 48 8.79 3.45 -23.42
CA GLU A 48 8.01 2.23 -23.16
C GLU A 48 7.62 2.05 -21.68
N ASN A 49 8.14 2.87 -20.76
CA ASN A 49 7.86 2.74 -19.32
C ASN A 49 7.12 3.93 -18.72
N VAL A 50 7.00 5.05 -19.43
CA VAL A 50 6.42 6.30 -18.90
C VAL A 50 4.96 6.14 -18.48
N TYR A 51 4.20 5.29 -19.18
CA TYR A 51 2.78 5.03 -18.88
C TYR A 51 2.56 4.13 -17.66
N LEU A 52 3.61 3.47 -17.13
CA LEU A 52 3.48 2.57 -15.97
C LEU A 52 3.07 3.31 -14.70
N ARG A 53 3.27 4.64 -14.62
CA ARG A 53 2.73 5.46 -13.53
C ARG A 53 1.21 5.39 -13.48
N GLN A 54 0.55 5.63 -14.62
CA GLN A 54 -0.92 5.57 -14.72
C GLN A 54 -1.44 4.16 -14.46
N ILE A 55 -0.75 3.13 -14.96
CA ILE A 55 -1.10 1.73 -14.68
C ILE A 55 -0.99 1.43 -13.18
N GLY A 56 0.06 1.94 -12.52
CA GLY A 56 0.21 1.86 -11.07
C GLY A 56 -0.98 2.48 -10.33
N ASP A 57 -1.39 3.69 -10.71
CA ASP A 57 -2.52 4.39 -10.08
C ASP A 57 -3.85 3.64 -10.27
N VAL A 58 -4.09 3.08 -11.47
CA VAL A 58 -5.28 2.24 -11.74
C VAL A 58 -5.25 0.95 -10.93
N ALA A 59 -4.09 0.29 -10.81
CA ALA A 59 -3.95 -0.90 -9.97
C ALA A 59 -4.24 -0.59 -8.49
N LYS A 60 -3.71 0.53 -7.97
CA LYS A 60 -4.00 1.00 -6.61
C LYS A 60 -5.49 1.30 -6.42
N ALA A 61 -6.16 1.90 -7.40
CA ALA A 61 -7.61 2.11 -7.36
C ALA A 61 -8.37 0.78 -7.29
N GLY A 62 -8.00 -0.21 -8.10
CA GLY A 62 -8.57 -1.55 -8.06
C GLY A 62 -8.40 -2.24 -6.70
N VAL A 63 -7.23 -2.14 -6.08
CA VAL A 63 -7.00 -2.64 -4.72
C VAL A 63 -7.97 -2.02 -3.71
N ARG A 64 -8.17 -0.69 -3.77
CA ARG A 64 -9.14 -0.01 -2.88
C ARG A 64 -10.57 -0.48 -3.12
N MET A 65 -10.98 -0.59 -4.38
CA MET A 65 -12.32 -1.08 -4.76
C MET A 65 -12.57 -2.52 -4.29
N ALA A 66 -11.53 -3.35 -4.24
CA ALA A 66 -11.60 -4.71 -3.73
C ALA A 66 -11.51 -4.83 -2.19
N GLY A 67 -11.46 -3.71 -1.47
CA GLY A 67 -11.37 -3.69 0.00
C GLY A 67 -9.96 -3.93 0.54
N GLY A 68 -8.92 -3.78 -0.27
CA GLY A 68 -7.52 -3.73 0.16
C GLY A 68 -7.00 -2.31 0.37
N THR A 69 -5.77 -2.21 0.85
CA THR A 69 -5.02 -0.95 1.00
C THR A 69 -3.74 -1.04 0.18
N PRO A 70 -3.59 -0.26 -0.90
CA PRO A 70 -2.40 -0.29 -1.75
C PRO A 70 -1.21 0.51 -1.22
#